data_AF-A0A060SCG7-F1
#
_entry.id   AF-A0A060SCG7-F1
#
_cell.length_a   1.000
_cell.length_b   1.000
_cell.length_c   1.000
_cell.angle_alpha   90.00
_cell.angle_beta   90.00
_cell.angle_gamma   90.00
#
_symmetry.space_group_name_H-M   'P 1'
#
loop_
_entity.id
_entity.type
_entity.pdbx_description
1 polymer ?
#
loop_
_entity_poly.entity_id
_entity_poly.type
_entity_poly.pdbx_seq_one_letter_code
_entity_poly.pdbx_strand_id
1 'polypeptide(L)'
;MDFGLQNVHVLITGASGGIGLATVQKFLQVGARVTAHYNTKLAPLDPLLGEFGRARIRALQADLTREADVARLFTSAAEGPEAFGPVQVVAINHAYYEARDVPVARMSLEQWESTFSTNLTSSFLVARQ
;
A
#
# COMPACT_ATOMS: atom_id res chain seq x y z
N MET A 1 -14.99 -14.45 15.62
CA MET A 1 -14.71 -15.12 14.34
C MET A 1 -13.21 -15.15 14.19
N ASP A 2 -12.62 -16.33 14.07
CA ASP A 2 -11.19 -16.49 13.79
C ASP A 2 -11.00 -16.48 12.27
N PHE A 3 -10.16 -15.57 11.78
CA PHE A 3 -9.85 -15.43 10.35
C PHE A 3 -8.53 -16.11 9.97
N GLY A 4 -7.80 -16.71 10.92
CA GLY A 4 -6.48 -17.27 10.67
C GLY A 4 -5.41 -16.23 10.34
N LEU A 5 -5.62 -14.96 10.74
CA LEU A 5 -4.75 -13.83 10.42
C LEU A 5 -3.81 -13.42 11.57
N GLN A 6 -3.81 -14.18 12.67
CA GLN A 6 -2.95 -13.89 13.81
C GLN A 6 -1.47 -13.96 13.39
N ASN A 7 -0.76 -12.84 13.58
CA ASN A 7 0.64 -12.62 13.20
C ASN A 7 0.96 -12.78 11.70
N VAL A 8 -0.05 -12.90 10.83
CA VAL A 8 0.15 -12.92 9.38
C VAL A 8 0.65 -11.55 8.93
N HIS A 9 1.70 -11.54 8.12
CA HIS A 9 2.23 -10.30 7.55
C HIS A 9 1.44 -9.88 6.31
N VAL A 10 0.81 -8.70 6.41
CA VAL A 10 -0.02 -8.11 5.35
C VAL A 10 0.62 -6.81 4.87
N LEU A 11 0.89 -6.70 3.57
CA LEU A 11 1.28 -5.46 2.92
C LEU A 11 0.04 -4.80 2.30
N ILE A 12 -0.25 -3.55 2.65
CA ILE A 12 -1.39 -2.81 2.12
C ILE A 12 -0.86 -1.60 1.35
N THR A 13 -1.14 -1.53 0.05
CA THR A 13 -0.79 -0.37 -0.78
C THR A 13 -1.88 0.70 -0.70
N GLY A 14 -1.51 1.98 -0.90
CA GLY A 14 -2.44 3.10 -0.73
C GLY A 14 -3.01 3.22 0.69
N ALA A 15 -2.27 2.78 1.71
CA ALA A 15 -2.73 2.65 3.09
C ALA A 15 -3.09 3.99 3.76
N SER A 16 -2.59 5.11 3.25
CA SER A 16 -2.95 6.45 3.76
C SER A 16 -4.20 7.05 3.13
N GLY A 17 -4.84 6.37 2.17
CA GLY A 17 -6.16 6.73 1.62
C GLY A 17 -7.30 6.11 2.43
N GLY A 18 -8.52 6.62 2.30
CA GLY A 18 -9.66 6.24 3.17
C GLY A 18 -9.90 4.73 3.27
N ILE A 19 -10.03 4.02 2.14
CA ILE A 19 -10.22 2.57 2.13
C ILE A 19 -8.98 1.84 2.66
N GLY A 20 -7.79 2.28 2.26
CA GLY A 20 -6.53 1.70 2.72
C GLY A 20 -6.35 1.80 4.23
N LEU A 21 -6.70 2.95 4.81
CA LEU A 21 -6.59 3.21 6.25
C LEU A 21 -7.55 2.33 7.04
N ALA A 22 -8.81 2.23 6.59
CA ALA A 22 -9.78 1.32 7.19
C ALA A 22 -9.34 -0.16 7.06
N THR A 23 -8.71 -0.51 5.95
CA THR A 23 -8.17 -1.86 5.71
C THR A 23 -7.03 -2.17 6.68
N VAL A 24 -6.08 -1.24 6.87
CA VAL A 24 -5.00 -1.36 7.88
C VAL A 24 -5.58 -1.59 9.26
N GLN A 25 -6.51 -0.74 9.68
CA GLN A 25 -7.15 -0.83 10.99
C GLN A 25 -7.82 -2.21 11.17
N LYS A 26 -8.52 -2.70 10.14
CA LYS A 26 -9.22 -3.99 10.23
C LYS A 26 -8.27 -5.17 10.36
N PHE A 27 -7.18 -5.19 9.59
CA PHE A 27 -6.15 -6.24 9.69
C PHE A 27 -5.46 -6.24 11.06
N LEU A 28 -5.15 -5.05 11.60
CA LEU A 28 -4.55 -4.93 12.92
C LEU A 28 -5.47 -5.45 14.04
N GLN A 29 -6.75 -5.10 13.98
CA GLN A 29 -7.78 -5.57 14.93
C GLN A 29 -7.94 -7.08 14.96
N VAL A 30 -7.68 -7.78 13.84
CA VAL A 30 -7.81 -9.25 13.75
C VAL A 30 -6.49 -9.99 13.96
N GLY A 31 -5.45 -9.33 14.44
CA GLY A 31 -4.22 -10.04 14.83
C GLY A 31 -3.05 -9.94 13.86
N ALA A 32 -3.23 -9.32 12.69
CA ALA A 32 -2.17 -9.26 11.68
C ALA A 32 -1.04 -8.28 12.04
N ARG A 33 0.10 -8.46 11.37
CA ARG A 33 1.19 -7.48 11.31
C ARG A 33 1.11 -6.78 9.97
N VAL A 34 1.09 -5.45 9.97
CA VAL A 34 0.78 -4.66 8.77
C VAL A 34 1.95 -3.78 8.35
N THR A 35 2.42 -3.98 7.12
CA THR A 35 3.20 -2.96 6.43
C THR A 35 2.23 -2.06 5.67
N ALA A 36 2.11 -0.81 6.10
CA ALA A 36 1.23 0.20 5.52
C ALA A 36 2.02 1.05 4.51
N HIS A 37 1.81 0.83 3.22
CA HIS A 37 2.48 1.62 2.18
C HIS A 37 1.76 2.96 1.94
N TYR A 38 2.53 4.03 1.83
CA TYR A 38 2.06 5.34 1.36
C TYR A 38 2.95 5.88 0.24
N ASN A 39 2.38 6.70 -0.65
CA ASN A 39 3.18 7.40 -1.67
C ASN A 39 3.70 8.74 -1.11
N THR A 40 2.79 9.68 -0.83
CA THR A 40 3.18 11.06 -0.50
C THR A 40 2.82 11.51 0.92
N LYS A 41 1.80 10.91 1.55
CA LYS A 41 1.28 11.36 2.85
C LYS A 41 1.35 10.25 3.89
N LEU A 42 2.17 10.46 4.91
CA LEU A 42 2.27 9.58 6.09
C LEU A 42 1.21 9.91 7.14
N ALA A 43 0.90 11.19 7.36
CA ALA A 43 0.08 11.69 8.47
C ALA A 43 -1.22 10.91 8.77
N PRO A 44 -2.00 10.43 7.78
CA PRO A 44 -3.19 9.62 8.07
C PRO A 44 -2.93 8.33 8.85
N LEU A 45 -1.70 7.78 8.80
CA LEU A 45 -1.31 6.55 9.49
C LEU A 45 -0.82 6.78 10.93
N ASP A 46 -0.47 8.01 11.31
CA ASP A 46 0.12 8.32 12.62
C ASP A 46 -0.73 7.83 13.81
N PRO A 47 -2.07 7.95 13.81
CA PRO A 47 -2.89 7.43 14.90
C PRO A 47 -2.75 5.91 15.06
N LEU A 48 -2.74 5.16 13.95
CA LEU A 48 -2.62 3.70 13.99
C LEU A 48 -1.21 3.26 14.39
N LEU A 49 -0.18 3.99 13.96
CA LEU A 49 1.21 3.78 14.38
C LEU A 49 1.35 3.95 15.90
N GLY A 50 0.69 4.98 16.48
CA GLY A 50 0.68 5.22 17.91
C GLY A 50 -0.11 4.17 18.71
N GLU A 51 -1.28 3.78 18.21
CA GLU A 51 -2.17 2.82 18.88
C GLU A 51 -1.61 1.39 18.92
N PHE A 52 -1.10 0.89 17.78
CA PHE A 52 -0.68 -0.51 17.65
C PHE A 52 0.82 -0.73 17.85
N GLY A 53 1.63 0.31 17.68
CA GLY A 53 3.08 0.27 17.87
C GLY A 53 3.86 -0.50 16.79
N ARG A 54 5.19 -0.32 16.81
CA ARG A 54 6.13 -0.85 15.80
C ARG A 54 6.17 -2.38 15.69
N ALA A 55 5.74 -3.10 16.72
CA ALA A 55 5.66 -4.56 16.70
C ALA A 55 4.51 -5.09 15.80
N ARG A 56 3.56 -4.24 15.42
CA ARG A 56 2.33 -4.61 14.72
C ARG A 56 2.11 -3.83 13.45
N ILE A 57 2.57 -2.60 13.36
CA ILE A 57 2.44 -1.76 12.18
C ILE A 57 3.75 -1.04 11.89
N ARG A 58 4.10 -0.94 10.61
CA ARG A 58 5.14 -0.04 10.10
C ARG A 58 4.63 0.64 8.84
N ALA A 59 5.03 1.90 8.63
CA ALA A 59 4.73 2.64 7.42
C ALA A 59 5.95 2.68 6.49
N LEU A 60 5.75 2.44 5.20
CA LEU A 60 6.83 2.53 4.20
C LEU A 60 6.41 3.37 3.00
N GLN A 61 7.36 4.18 2.53
CA GLN A 61 7.19 5.03 1.38
C GLN A 61 7.68 4.33 0.11
N ALA A 62 6.89 4.37 -0.95
CA ALA A 62 7.35 4.01 -2.29
C ALA A 62 6.55 4.73 -3.38
N ASP A 63 7.18 4.99 -4.52
CA ASP A 63 6.48 5.31 -5.76
C ASP A 63 6.25 4.02 -6.55
N LEU A 64 5.02 3.50 -6.52
CA LEU A 64 4.68 2.21 -7.15
C LEU A 64 4.68 2.24 -8.68
N THR A 65 4.83 3.41 -9.30
CA THR A 65 5.06 3.51 -10.75
C THR A 65 6.51 3.17 -11.15
N ARG A 66 7.41 3.05 -10.16
CA ARG A 66 8.82 2.72 -10.37
C ARG A 66 9.11 1.32 -9.88
N GLU A 67 9.51 0.43 -10.79
CA GLU A 67 9.81 -0.97 -10.49
C GLU A 67 10.85 -1.16 -9.37
N ALA A 68 11.90 -0.34 -9.35
CA ALA A 68 12.93 -0.39 -8.31
C ALA A 68 12.39 -0.01 -6.91
N ASP A 69 11.40 0.88 -6.84
CA ASP A 69 10.77 1.28 -5.59
C ASP A 69 9.84 0.19 -5.06
N VAL A 70 9.15 -0.51 -5.96
CA VAL A 70 8.33 -1.69 -5.61
C VAL A 70 9.23 -2.80 -5.06
N ALA A 71 10.35 -3.11 -5.71
CA ALA A 71 11.30 -4.10 -5.20
C ALA A 71 11.83 -3.70 -3.80
N ARG A 72 12.24 -2.43 -3.64
CA ARG A 72 12.70 -1.90 -2.34
C ARG A 72 11.62 -1.98 -1.25
N LEU A 73 10.35 -1.73 -1.60
CA LEU A 73 9.23 -1.84 -0.66
C LEU A 73 9.12 -3.25 -0.11
N PHE A 74 9.15 -4.28 -0.97
CA PHE A 74 9.04 -5.68 -0.56
C PHE A 74 10.27 -6.14 0.24
N THR A 75 11.49 -5.83 -0.21
CA THR A 75 12.71 -6.11 0.56
C THR A 75 12.64 -5.46 1.94
N SER A 76 12.29 -4.17 2.01
CA SER A 76 12.19 -3.47 3.29
C SER A 76 11.12 -4.08 4.19
N ALA A 77 9.97 -4.47 3.64
CA ALA A 77 8.89 -5.09 4.41
C ALA A 77 9.30 -6.46 4.98
N ALA A 78 10.08 -7.23 4.22
CA ALA A 78 10.48 -8.58 4.57
C ALA A 78 11.75 -8.68 5.41
N GLU A 79 12.66 -7.71 5.28
CA GLU A 79 14.01 -7.78 5.84
C GLU A 79 14.34 -6.59 6.75
N GLY A 80 15.18 -6.84 7.75
CA GLY A 80 15.69 -5.84 8.68
C GLY A 80 15.11 -5.94 10.10
N PRO A 81 15.59 -5.11 11.04
CA PRO A 81 15.28 -5.24 12.47
C PRO A 81 13.80 -5.06 12.82
N GLU A 82 13.08 -4.25 12.05
CA GLU A 82 11.65 -3.97 12.23
C GLU A 82 10.77 -4.68 11.18
N ALA A 83 11.32 -5.67 10.47
CA ALA A 83 10.56 -6.44 9.49
C ALA A 83 9.71 -7.53 10.12
N PHE A 84 8.63 -7.87 9.43
CA PHE A 84 7.71 -8.92 9.87
C PHE A 84 7.98 -10.28 9.19
N GLY A 85 9.05 -10.37 8.40
CA GLY A 85 9.35 -11.51 7.54
C GLY A 85 8.61 -11.42 6.20
N PRO A 86 8.61 -12.48 5.37
CA PRO A 86 8.00 -12.48 4.05
C PRO A 86 6.55 -11.97 4.06
N VAL A 87 6.16 -11.22 3.03
CA VAL A 87 4.77 -10.79 2.85
C VAL A 87 3.92 -12.03 2.53
N GLN A 88 2.91 -12.29 3.35
CA GLN A 88 2.02 -13.46 3.19
C GLN A 88 0.71 -13.09 2.49
N VAL A 89 0.28 -11.84 2.65
CA VAL A 89 -0.91 -11.28 2.00
C VAL A 89 -0.57 -9.90 1.47
N VAL A 90 -0.96 -9.62 0.23
CA VAL A 90 -0.87 -8.28 -0.35
C VAL A 90 -2.27 -7.77 -0.68
N ALA A 91 -2.61 -6.59 -0.17
CA ALA A 91 -3.82 -5.86 -0.53
C ALA A 91 -3.43 -4.71 -1.49
N ILE A 92 -3.73 -4.91 -2.77
CA ILE A 92 -3.52 -3.90 -3.80
C ILE A 92 -4.70 -2.93 -3.78
N ASN A 93 -4.53 -1.81 -3.08
CA ASN A 93 -5.56 -0.79 -2.87
C ASN A 93 -5.13 0.59 -3.35
N HIS A 94 -3.85 0.81 -3.66
CA HIS A 94 -3.43 2.08 -4.24
C HIS A 94 -4.16 2.34 -5.56
N ALA A 95 -4.65 3.57 -5.69
CA ALA A 95 -5.25 4.06 -6.91
C ALA A 95 -5.15 5.58 -6.92
N TYR A 96 -5.23 6.14 -8.11
CA TYR A 96 -5.35 7.55 -8.38
C TYR A 96 -6.62 7.81 -9.18
N TYR A 97 -7.34 8.86 -8.80
CA TYR A 97 -8.43 9.41 -9.58
C TYR A 97 -7.93 10.67 -10.28
N GLU A 98 -7.96 10.66 -11.61
CA GLU A 98 -7.61 11.82 -12.42
C GLU A 98 -8.70 12.89 -12.29
N ALA A 99 -8.36 14.00 -11.64
CA ALA A 99 -9.30 15.06 -11.34
C ALA A 99 -9.61 15.96 -12.56
N ARG A 100 -8.78 15.91 -13.61
CA ARG A 100 -9.02 16.65 -14.86
C ARG A 100 -10.14 15.99 -15.65
N ASP A 101 -11.35 16.50 -15.48
CA ASP A 101 -12.50 16.08 -16.27
C ASP A 101 -12.46 16.72 -17.66
N VAL A 102 -12.04 15.93 -18.66
CA VAL A 102 -12.00 16.35 -20.07
C VAL A 102 -12.70 15.30 -20.93
N PRO A 103 -13.45 15.71 -21.98
CA PRO A 103 -13.97 14.77 -22.95
C PRO A 103 -12.84 13.92 -23.54
N VAL A 104 -13.08 12.63 -23.75
CA VAL A 104 -12.06 11.68 -24.27
C VAL A 104 -11.38 12.21 -25.54
N ALA A 105 -12.13 12.85 -26.44
CA ALA A 105 -11.60 13.44 -27.68
C ALA A 105 -10.58 14.59 -27.47
N ARG A 106 -10.46 15.11 -26.24
CA ARG A 106 -9.53 16.18 -25.84
C ARG A 106 -8.52 15.72 -24.77
N MET A 107 -8.59 14.46 -24.35
CA MET A 107 -7.67 13.91 -23.36
C MET A 107 -6.27 13.81 -23.95
N SER A 108 -5.26 14.29 -23.22
CA SER A 108 -3.87 14.09 -23.64
C SER A 108 -3.46 12.64 -23.44
N LEU A 109 -2.52 12.17 -24.27
CA LEU A 109 -1.94 10.84 -24.08
C LEU A 109 -1.30 10.69 -22.69
N GLU A 110 -0.63 11.74 -22.20
CA GLU A 110 -0.04 11.76 -20.85
C GLU A 110 -1.08 11.54 -19.74
N GLN A 111 -2.26 12.17 -19.84
CA GLN A 111 -3.35 11.99 -18.88
C GLN A 111 -3.89 10.56 -18.90
N TRP A 112 -4.01 9.97 -20.10
CA TRP A 112 -4.39 8.58 -20.26
C TRP A 112 -3.35 7.65 -19.64
N GLU A 113 -2.09 7.80 -20.04
CA GLU A 113 -0.97 6.95 -19.61
C GLU A 113 -0.69 7.04 -18.10
N SER A 114 -0.86 8.22 -17.48
CA SER A 114 -0.66 8.38 -16.02
C SER A 114 -1.63 7.51 -15.22
N THR A 115 -2.88 7.40 -15.68
CA THR A 115 -3.91 6.57 -15.08
C THR A 115 -3.54 5.09 -15.18
N PHE A 116 -3.11 4.63 -16.37
CA PHE A 116 -2.67 3.25 -16.57
C PHE A 116 -1.41 2.93 -15.77
N SER A 117 -0.42 3.81 -15.76
CA SER A 117 0.81 3.66 -14.99
C SER A 117 0.52 3.48 -13.50
N THR A 118 -0.39 4.29 -12.94
CA THR A 118 -0.68 4.33 -11.50
C THR A 118 -1.71 3.30 -11.01
N ASN A 119 -2.67 2.91 -11.85
CA ASN A 119 -3.76 2.03 -11.43
C ASN A 119 -3.62 0.60 -11.98
N LEU A 120 -2.95 0.42 -13.12
CA LEU A 120 -2.79 -0.89 -13.75
C LEU A 120 -1.36 -1.41 -13.70
N THR A 121 -0.40 -0.68 -14.27
CA THR A 121 0.99 -1.15 -14.39
C THR A 121 1.62 -1.34 -13.01
N SER A 122 1.48 -0.35 -12.12
CA SER A 122 1.91 -0.44 -10.71
C SER A 122 1.29 -1.63 -9.97
N SER A 123 0.00 -1.93 -10.18
CA SER A 123 -0.68 -3.09 -9.61
C SER A 123 -0.03 -4.40 -10.07
N PHE A 124 0.33 -4.49 -11.36
CA PHE A 124 1.10 -5.62 -11.89
C PHE A 124 2.51 -5.69 -11.25
N LEU A 125 3.22 -4.57 -11.14
CA LEU A 125 4.55 -4.54 -10.54
C LEU A 125 4.54 -5.05 -9.10
N VAL A 126 3.51 -4.68 -8.32
CA VAL A 126 3.28 -5.17 -6.95
C VAL A 126 2.93 -6.65 -6.92
N ALA A 127 2.02 -7.11 -7.78
CA ALA A 127 1.57 -8.51 -7.80
C ALA A 127 2.64 -9.51 -8.22
N ARG A 128 3.66 -9.06 -8.96
CA ARG A 128 4.76 -9.89 -9.45
C ARG A 128 5.84 -10.16 -8.40
N GLN A 129 5.93 -9.35 -7.33
CA GLN A 129 6.89 -9.56 -6.23
C GLN A 129 6.41 -10.70 -5.32
#